data_AF-A0A4Z1BWS0-F1
#
_entry.id   AF-A0A4Z1BWS0-F1
#
_cell.length_a   1.000
_cell.length_b   1.000
_cell.length_c   1.000
_cell.angle_alpha   90.00
_cell.angle_beta   90.00
_cell.angle_gamma   90.00
#
_symmetry.space_group_name_H-M   'P 1'
#
loop_
_entity.id
_entity.type
_entity.pdbx_description
1 polymer ?
#
loop_
_entity_poly.entity_id
_entity_poly.type
_entity_poly.pdbx_seq_one_letter_code
_entity_poly.pdbx_strand_id
1 'polypeptide(L)' 'MAPFTSHMSLALAEARAAARRGEVPVGAVVTDPQGRVVAA' A
#
# COMPACT_ATOMS: atom_id res chain seq x y z
N MET A 1 -10.63 -7.21 19.59
CA MET A 1 -9.90 -6.20 18.80
C MET A 1 -8.91 -6.96 17.93
N ALA A 2 -8.97 -6.84 16.61
CA ALA A 2 -7.97 -7.48 15.74
C ALA A 2 -6.59 -6.83 15.97
N PRO A 3 -5.48 -7.58 15.92
CA PRO A 3 -4.15 -7.00 16.02
C PRO A 3 -3.91 -6.03 14.85
N PHE A 4 -3.28 -4.88 15.13
CA PHE A 4 -2.89 -3.93 14.10
C PHE A 4 -1.84 -4.57 13.17
N THR A 5 -2.13 -4.57 11.87
CA THR A 5 -1.20 -4.99 10.82
C THR A 5 -0.92 -3.77 9.95
N SER A 6 0.35 -3.39 9.80
CA SER A 6 0.74 -2.25 8.98
C SER A 6 0.93 -2.67 7.53
N HIS A 7 0.19 -2.06 6.62
CA HIS A 7 0.36 -2.20 5.16
C HIS A 7 1.16 -1.05 4.53
N MET A 8 1.64 -0.11 5.35
CA MET A 8 2.34 1.08 4.88
C MET A 8 3.64 0.78 4.13
N SER A 9 4.33 -0.31 4.49
CA SER A 9 5.53 -0.74 3.77
C SER A 9 5.25 -1.03 2.30
N LEU A 10 4.08 -1.63 1.99
CA LEU A 10 3.65 -1.91 0.63
C LEU A 10 3.22 -0.62 -0.09
N ALA A 11 2.42 0.23 0.55
CA ALA A 11 2.05 1.53 -0.02
C ALA A 11 3.28 2.40 -0.35
N LEU A 12 4.32 2.38 0.49
CA LEU A 12 5.58 3.08 0.22
C LEU A 12 6.39 2.44 -0.92
N ALA A 13 6.28 1.13 -1.13
CA ALA A 13 6.91 0.46 -2.27
C ALA A 13 6.28 0.94 -3.59
N GLU A 14 4.95 1.05 -3.63
CA GLU A 14 4.21 1.59 -4.78
C GLU A 14 4.51 3.08 -5.02
N ALA A 15 4.56 3.88 -3.97
CA ALA A 15 4.95 5.30 -4.08
C ALA A 15 6.35 5.46 -4.69
N ARG A 16 7.31 4.61 -4.30
CA ARG A 16 8.64 4.59 -4.90
C ARG A 16 8.61 4.10 -6.35
N ALA A 17 7.71 3.18 -6.71
CA ALA A 17 7.54 2.73 -8.08
C ALA A 17 6.98 3.85 -8.98
N ALA A 18 5.98 4.58 -8.50
CA ALA A 18 5.45 5.77 -9.16
C ALA A 18 6.55 6.83 -9.39
N ALA A 19 7.37 7.08 -8.36
CA ALA A 19 8.52 7.98 -8.47
C ALA A 19 9.50 7.55 -9.57
N ARG A 20 9.82 6.24 -9.67
CA ARG A 20 10.70 5.69 -10.72
C ARG A 20 10.13 5.85 -12.13
N ARG A 21 8.79 5.90 -12.27
CA ARG A 21 8.11 6.18 -13.54
C ARG A 21 8.01 7.67 -13.88
N GLY A 22 8.42 8.55 -12.97
CA GLY A 22 8.27 10.00 -13.13
C GLY A 22 6.87 10.52 -12.81
N GLU A 23 6.03 9.71 -12.16
CA GLU A 23 4.71 10.11 -11.66
C GLU A 23 4.84 10.80 -10.29
N VAL A 24 3.73 11.37 -9.80
CA VAL A 24 3.65 11.87 -8.42
C VAL A 24 3.83 10.67 -7.46
N PRO A 25 4.70 10.76 -6.44
CA PRO A 25 5.08 9.62 -5.60
C PRO A 25 4.02 9.29 -4.54
N VAL A 26 2.86 8.83 -4.98
CA VAL A 26 1.75 8.38 -4.13
C VAL A 26 1.56 6.89 -4.36
N GLY A 27 1.40 6.13 -3.27
CA GLY A 27 1.07 4.71 -3.30
C GLY A 27 -0.06 4.41 -2.34
N ALA A 28 -0.86 3.40 -2.67
CA ALA A 28 -2.04 3.01 -1.92
C ALA A 28 -2.17 1.48 -1.93
N VAL A 29 -2.97 0.98 -1.00
CA VAL A 29 -3.31 -0.45 -0.89
C VAL A 29 -4.78 -0.58 -0.54
N VAL A 30 -5.46 -1.57 -1.10
CA VAL A 30 -6.85 -1.89 -0.78
C VAL A 30 -6.87 -3.15 0.05
N THR A 31 -7.61 -3.14 1.17
CA THR A 31 -7.74 -4.29 2.07
C THR A 31 -9.18 -4.76 2.21
N ASP A 32 -9.36 -6.06 2.41
CA ASP A 32 -10.64 -6.67 2.76
C ASP A 32 -10.97 -6.49 4.27
N PRO A 33 -12.18 -6.83 4.74
CA PRO A 33 -12.53 -6.75 6.17
C PRO A 33 -11.70 -7.65 7.09
N GLN A 34 -10.95 -8.61 6.54
CA GLN A 34 -10.02 -9.48 7.26
C GLN A 34 -8.58 -8.94 7.24
N GLY A 35 -8.35 -7.77 6.64
CA GLY A 35 -7.04 -7.12 6.55
C GLY A 35 -6.11 -7.67 5.46
N ARG A 36 -6.62 -8.49 4.53
CA ARG A 36 -5.85 -8.99 3.39
C ARG A 36 -5.78 -7.95 2.30
N VAL A 37 -4.61 -7.80 1.67
CA VAL A 37 -4.44 -6.94 0.50
C VAL A 37 -5.13 -7.58 -0.70
N VAL A 38 -6.01 -6.82 -1.34
CA VAL A 38 -6.73 -7.24 -2.57
C VAL A 38 -6.26 -6.48 -3.81
N ALA A 39 -5.58 -5.34 -3.63
CA ALA A 39 -4.92 -4.58 -4.69
C ALA A 39 -3.78 -3.71 -4.12
N ALA A 40 -2.74 -3.48 -4.93
CA ALA A 40 -1.62 -2.58 -4.69
C ALA A 40 -1.18 -1.94 -6.02
#